data_AF-A0A0B8WF10-F1
#
_entry.id   AF-A0A0B8WF10-F1
#
_cell.length_a   1.000
_cell.length_b   1.000
_cell.length_c   1.000
_cell.angle_alpha   90.00
_cell.angle_beta   90.00
_cell.angle_gamma   90.00
#
_symmetry.space_group_name_H-M   'P 1'
#
loop_
_entity.id
_entity.type
_entity.pdbx_description
1 polymer ?
#
loop_
_entity_poly.entity_id
_entity_poly.type
_entity_poly.pdbx_seq_one_letter_code
_entity_poly.pdbx_strand_id
1 'polypeptide(L)'
;MHLFKLLMVFAFFFSMVSAQAGSLCQVTGKNRLAMDQRDDLRMQCLKQKKNQLTVASCLNVAKTMEYSTNAEEARLVCLYELRQIGIKDCHAISKSMEYADTGDEVRWDCLRRFNRSLTKKQCQSFAKSMAYPANAQRAEVYCSQELE
;
A
#
# COMPACT_ATOMS: atom_id res chain seq x y z
N MET A 1 51.84 15.09 26.32
CA MET A 1 51.25 15.25 24.97
C MET A 1 51.12 13.90 24.25
N HIS A 2 50.30 12.96 24.72
CA HIS A 2 50.07 11.69 24.00
C HIS A 2 48.63 11.14 24.10
N LEU A 3 47.64 12.00 24.38
CA LEU A 3 46.23 11.59 24.52
C LEU A 3 45.33 12.00 23.34
N PHE A 4 45.91 12.22 22.15
CA PHE A 4 45.18 12.73 20.98
C PHE A 4 45.23 11.84 19.73
N LYS A 5 45.56 10.54 19.88
CA LYS A 5 45.71 9.61 18.74
C LYS A 5 44.87 8.33 18.81
N LEU A 6 43.83 8.30 19.65
CA LEU A 6 42.97 7.10 19.82
C LEU A 6 41.50 7.36 19.43
N LEU A 7 41.27 8.19 18.41
CA LEU A 7 39.92 8.62 17.98
C LEU A 7 39.68 8.47 16.46
N MET A 8 40.42 7.60 15.78
CA MET A 8 40.28 7.38 14.32
C MET A 8 40.32 5.89 13.92
N VAL A 9 39.63 5.00 14.63
CA VAL A 9 39.47 3.59 14.19
C VAL A 9 38.03 3.06 14.30
N PHE A 10 37.05 3.88 14.70
CA PHE A 10 35.66 3.42 14.88
C PHE A 10 34.66 4.05 13.89
N ALA A 11 35.04 4.18 12.62
CA ALA A 11 34.18 4.72 11.56
C ALA A 11 34.06 3.77 10.36
N PHE A 12 33.83 2.48 10.59
CA PHE A 12 33.55 1.49 9.53
C PHE A 12 32.43 0.50 9.90
N PHE A 13 31.43 0.95 10.63
CA PHE A 13 30.16 0.23 10.76
C PHE A 13 29.04 1.08 10.18
N PHE A 14 28.14 0.42 9.46
CA PHE A 14 26.93 0.95 8.81
C PHE A 14 27.10 1.51 7.40
N SER A 15 27.17 0.62 6.42
CA SER A 15 26.63 0.89 5.07
C SER A 15 26.39 -0.42 4.29
N MET A 16 25.54 -1.33 4.78
CA MET A 16 24.90 -2.36 3.94
C MET A 16 23.59 -2.85 4.57
N VAL A 17 22.54 -2.04 4.55
CA VAL A 17 21.15 -2.54 4.68
C VAL A 17 20.28 -1.76 3.71
N SER A 18 20.33 -2.12 2.44
CA SER A 18 19.41 -1.57 1.45
C SER A 18 19.26 -2.54 0.27
N ALA A 19 18.82 -3.78 0.56
CA ALA A 19 18.41 -4.73 -0.48
C ALA A 19 17.56 -5.88 0.07
N GLN A 20 16.49 -5.61 0.83
CA GLN A 20 15.59 -6.71 1.25
C GLN A 20 14.14 -6.28 1.51
N ALA A 21 13.58 -5.44 0.65
CA ALA A 21 12.15 -5.11 0.70
C ALA A 21 11.32 -5.85 -0.37
N GLY A 22 11.97 -6.41 -1.41
CA GLY A 22 11.31 -7.05 -2.54
C GLY A 22 11.18 -8.57 -2.48
N SER A 23 11.89 -9.24 -1.56
CA SER A 23 12.00 -10.71 -1.56
C SER A 23 11.10 -11.44 -0.57
N LEU A 24 10.33 -10.72 0.28
CA LEU A 24 9.67 -11.35 1.42
C LEU A 24 8.56 -12.34 1.01
N CYS A 25 7.83 -12.02 -0.06
CA CYS A 25 6.73 -12.82 -0.58
C CYS A 25 6.87 -13.12 -2.08
N GLN A 26 8.10 -13.12 -2.61
CA GLN A 26 8.33 -13.45 -4.01
C GLN A 26 8.27 -14.95 -4.23
N VAL A 27 7.23 -15.38 -4.94
CA VAL A 27 7.11 -16.73 -5.47
C VAL A 27 7.74 -16.73 -6.87
N THR A 28 8.88 -17.42 -7.03
CA THR A 28 9.61 -17.45 -8.31
C THR A 28 8.82 -18.21 -9.38
N GLY A 29 8.77 -17.68 -10.60
CA GLY A 29 8.08 -18.30 -11.74
C GLY A 29 8.68 -19.62 -12.24
N LYS A 30 9.73 -20.13 -11.59
CA LYS A 30 10.32 -21.45 -11.87
C LYS A 30 9.72 -22.57 -11.01
N ASN A 31 8.76 -22.26 -10.14
CA ASN A 31 8.06 -23.30 -9.41
C ASN A 31 7.15 -24.10 -10.37
N ARG A 32 6.88 -25.35 -10.02
CA ARG A 32 6.00 -26.24 -10.82
C ARG A 32 4.52 -26.12 -10.43
N LEU A 33 4.15 -25.06 -9.70
CA LEU A 33 2.79 -24.90 -9.18
C LEU A 33 1.89 -24.33 -10.27
N ALA A 34 0.59 -24.61 -10.18
CA ALA A 34 -0.41 -23.98 -11.03
C ALA A 34 -0.58 -22.49 -10.67
N MET A 35 -1.20 -21.71 -11.56
CA MET A 35 -1.33 -20.24 -11.41
C MET A 35 -2.05 -19.85 -10.11
N ASP A 36 -3.17 -20.53 -9.83
CA ASP A 36 -3.97 -20.40 -8.62
C ASP A 36 -3.16 -20.70 -7.35
N GLN A 37 -2.42 -21.81 -7.36
CA GLN A 37 -1.57 -22.20 -6.22
C GLN A 37 -0.44 -21.19 -5.96
N ARG A 38 0.10 -20.56 -7.00
CA ARG A 38 1.12 -19.51 -6.85
C ARG A 38 0.52 -18.26 -6.20
N ASP A 39 -0.67 -17.86 -6.61
CA ASP A 39 -1.39 -16.74 -6.01
C ASP A 39 -1.78 -17.03 -4.56
N ASP A 40 -2.25 -18.24 -4.27
CA ASP A 40 -2.55 -18.68 -2.89
C ASP A 40 -1.32 -18.56 -1.99
N LEU A 41 -0.15 -18.99 -2.46
CA LEU A 41 1.10 -18.84 -1.70
C LEU A 41 1.48 -17.36 -1.48
N ARG A 42 1.32 -16.52 -2.51
CA ARG A 42 1.58 -15.07 -2.38
C ARG A 42 0.63 -14.45 -1.36
N MET A 43 -0.66 -14.80 -1.41
CA MET A 43 -1.70 -14.30 -0.50
C MET A 43 -1.46 -14.77 0.93
N GLN A 44 -1.13 -16.04 1.12
CA GLN A 44 -0.78 -16.60 2.42
C GLN A 44 0.44 -15.87 3.01
N CYS A 45 1.46 -15.60 2.20
CA CYS A 45 2.62 -14.84 2.63
C CYS A 45 2.25 -13.41 3.05
N LEU A 46 1.43 -12.70 2.26
CA LEU A 46 0.95 -11.36 2.62
C LEU A 46 0.27 -11.36 3.99
N LYS A 47 -0.67 -12.26 4.21
CA LYS A 47 -1.43 -12.37 5.48
C LYS A 47 -0.52 -12.72 6.66
N GLN A 48 0.48 -13.60 6.46
CA GLN A 48 1.45 -13.98 7.50
C GLN A 48 2.45 -12.86 7.83
N LYS A 49 2.89 -12.10 6.82
CA LYS A 49 3.97 -11.13 6.93
C LYS A 49 3.50 -9.68 7.01
N LYS A 50 2.19 -9.42 7.07
CA LYS A 50 1.59 -8.08 7.11
C LYS A 50 2.24 -7.08 8.08
N ASN A 51 2.71 -7.53 9.24
CA ASN A 51 3.37 -6.66 10.22
C ASN A 51 4.80 -6.24 9.84
N GLN A 52 5.39 -6.86 8.82
CA GLN A 52 6.76 -6.64 8.33
C GLN A 52 6.76 -5.95 6.97
N LEU A 53 5.59 -5.82 6.33
CA LEU A 53 5.45 -5.29 4.98
C LEU A 53 5.15 -3.79 5.03
N THR A 54 5.81 -3.05 4.14
CA THR A 54 5.37 -1.70 3.78
C THR A 54 4.23 -1.80 2.77
N VAL A 55 3.45 -0.72 2.63
CA VAL A 55 2.39 -0.62 1.60
C VAL A 55 2.96 -0.85 0.21
N ALA A 56 4.10 -0.23 -0.11
CA ALA A 56 4.76 -0.40 -1.40
C ALA A 56 5.17 -1.86 -1.65
N SER A 57 5.76 -2.54 -0.66
CA SER A 57 6.09 -3.97 -0.76
C SER A 57 4.84 -4.84 -0.94
N CYS A 58 3.76 -4.54 -0.22
CA CYS A 58 2.51 -5.27 -0.35
C CYS A 58 1.87 -5.11 -1.74
N LEU A 59 1.78 -3.86 -2.24
CA LEU A 59 1.27 -3.57 -3.58
C LEU A 59 2.12 -4.21 -4.68
N ASN A 60 3.44 -4.33 -4.49
CA ASN A 60 4.29 -5.07 -5.42
C ASN A 60 3.91 -6.55 -5.49
N VAL A 61 3.58 -7.18 -4.36
CA VAL A 61 3.10 -8.57 -4.37
C VAL A 61 1.73 -8.66 -5.05
N ALA A 62 0.81 -7.75 -4.74
CA ALA A 62 -0.51 -7.70 -5.38
C ALA A 62 -0.40 -7.58 -6.92
N LYS A 63 0.55 -6.79 -7.43
CA LYS A 63 0.84 -6.67 -8.86
C LYS A 63 1.36 -7.96 -9.50
N THR A 64 1.98 -8.84 -8.72
CA THR A 64 2.48 -10.14 -9.19
C THR A 64 1.46 -11.27 -9.12
N MET A 65 0.25 -10.99 -8.63
CA MET A 65 -0.85 -11.95 -8.72
C MET A 65 -1.22 -12.16 -10.19
N GLU A 66 -1.57 -13.38 -10.52
CA GLU A 66 -1.83 -13.81 -11.88
C GLU A 66 -3.31 -13.68 -12.24
N TYR A 67 -4.20 -13.81 -11.26
CA TYR A 67 -5.62 -13.48 -11.41
C TYR A 67 -5.93 -12.08 -10.87
N SER A 68 -6.69 -11.29 -11.64
CA SER A 68 -7.10 -9.94 -11.28
C SER A 68 -7.92 -9.89 -9.98
N THR A 69 -8.78 -10.87 -9.74
CA THR A 69 -9.53 -11.00 -8.48
C THR A 69 -8.62 -11.18 -7.28
N ASN A 70 -7.56 -11.99 -7.41
CA ASN A 70 -6.57 -12.21 -6.36
C ASN A 70 -5.68 -10.97 -6.17
N ALA A 71 -5.35 -10.27 -7.27
CA ALA A 71 -4.66 -8.99 -7.23
C ALA A 71 -5.48 -7.95 -6.44
N GLU A 72 -6.78 -7.89 -6.68
CA GLU A 72 -7.69 -6.99 -5.98
C GLU A 72 -7.81 -7.33 -4.50
N GLU A 73 -8.03 -8.61 -4.15
CA GLU A 73 -8.04 -9.04 -2.75
C GLU A 73 -6.71 -8.69 -2.06
N ALA A 74 -5.58 -8.86 -2.75
CA ALA A 74 -4.28 -8.54 -2.19
C ALA A 74 -4.13 -7.03 -1.91
N ARG A 75 -4.66 -6.16 -2.79
CA ARG A 75 -4.70 -4.71 -2.53
C ARG A 75 -5.57 -4.37 -1.31
N LEU A 76 -6.69 -5.06 -1.13
CA LEU A 76 -7.54 -4.90 0.06
C LEU A 76 -6.82 -5.36 1.33
N VAL A 77 -6.06 -6.45 1.29
CA VAL A 77 -5.17 -6.85 2.39
C VAL A 77 -4.15 -5.75 2.68
N CYS A 78 -3.55 -5.14 1.66
CA CYS A 78 -2.64 -4.02 1.85
C CYS A 78 -3.31 -2.82 2.56
N LEU A 79 -4.58 -2.55 2.27
CA LEU A 79 -5.31 -1.42 2.85
C LEU A 79 -5.78 -1.66 4.29
N TYR A 80 -6.33 -2.84 4.56
CA TYR A 80 -7.06 -3.11 5.79
C TYR A 80 -6.25 -3.87 6.83
N GLU A 81 -5.24 -4.65 6.40
CA GLU A 81 -4.50 -5.52 7.31
C GLU A 81 -3.09 -5.03 7.64
N LEU A 82 -2.51 -4.12 6.85
CA LEU A 82 -1.22 -3.51 7.19
C LEU A 82 -1.36 -2.54 8.36
N ARG A 83 -0.31 -2.48 9.18
CA ARG A 83 -0.23 -1.49 10.27
C ARG A 83 0.03 -0.11 9.69
N GLN A 84 -0.66 0.89 10.25
CA GLN A 84 -0.39 2.32 10.02
C GLN A 84 -0.38 2.75 8.54
N ILE A 85 -1.55 2.68 7.91
CA ILE A 85 -1.79 3.29 6.60
C ILE A 85 -1.92 4.81 6.77
N GLY A 86 -1.14 5.58 6.01
CA GLY A 86 -1.34 7.02 5.90
C GLY A 86 -2.26 7.40 4.74
N ILE A 87 -2.66 8.68 4.66
CA ILE A 87 -3.52 9.16 3.57
C ILE A 87 -2.88 8.98 2.18
N LYS A 88 -1.56 9.14 2.08
CA LYS A 88 -0.82 8.93 0.83
C LYS A 88 -0.88 7.48 0.38
N ASP A 89 -0.76 6.55 1.32
CA ASP A 89 -0.86 5.12 1.06
C ASP A 89 -2.28 4.74 0.65
N CYS A 90 -3.29 5.25 1.36
CA CYS A 90 -4.69 5.02 1.02
C CYS A 90 -5.00 5.50 -0.41
N HIS A 91 -4.51 6.68 -0.78
CA HIS A 91 -4.64 7.20 -2.14
C HIS A 91 -3.94 6.31 -3.17
N ALA A 92 -2.72 5.86 -2.89
CA ALA A 92 -1.96 4.98 -3.78
C ALA A 92 -2.67 3.63 -3.99
N ILE A 93 -3.18 3.03 -2.91
CA ILE A 93 -3.93 1.77 -2.98
C ILE A 93 -5.23 1.98 -3.77
N SER A 94 -6.00 3.03 -3.47
CA SER A 94 -7.26 3.35 -4.16
C SER A 94 -7.11 3.54 -5.68
N LYS A 95 -5.94 4.02 -6.12
CA LYS A 95 -5.61 4.16 -7.55
C LYS A 95 -5.15 2.86 -8.19
N SER A 96 -4.68 1.91 -7.39
CA SER A 96 -4.24 0.61 -7.87
C SER A 96 -5.38 -0.40 -8.02
N MET A 97 -6.56 -0.09 -7.47
CA MET A 97 -7.76 -0.93 -7.60
C MET A 97 -8.15 -1.10 -9.06
N GLU A 98 -8.45 -2.33 -9.44
CA GLU A 98 -8.74 -2.72 -10.81
C GLU A 98 -10.22 -2.53 -11.15
N TYR A 99 -11.10 -2.82 -10.20
CA TYR A 99 -12.54 -2.71 -10.41
C TYR A 99 -13.06 -1.35 -9.95
N ALA A 100 -13.92 -0.74 -10.76
CA ALA A 100 -14.48 0.59 -10.49
C ALA A 100 -15.25 0.64 -9.16
N ASP A 101 -16.09 -0.37 -8.90
CA ASP A 101 -16.91 -0.48 -7.69
C ASP A 101 -16.04 -0.51 -6.43
N THR A 102 -15.14 -1.50 -6.35
CA THR A 102 -14.20 -1.65 -5.23
C THR A 102 -13.29 -0.42 -5.10
N GLY A 103 -12.86 0.16 -6.23
CA GLY A 103 -12.06 1.38 -6.24
C GLY A 103 -12.78 2.56 -5.60
N ASP A 104 -14.05 2.80 -5.92
CA ASP A 104 -14.85 3.87 -5.34
C ASP A 104 -15.16 3.62 -3.86
N GLU A 105 -15.45 2.37 -3.48
CA GLU A 105 -15.62 2.00 -2.08
C GLU A 105 -14.37 2.29 -1.24
N VAL A 106 -13.20 1.93 -1.76
CA VAL A 106 -11.91 2.23 -1.11
C VAL A 106 -11.67 3.74 -1.03
N ARG A 107 -11.96 4.51 -2.08
CA ARG A 107 -11.83 5.98 -2.04
C ARG A 107 -12.73 6.60 -0.98
N TRP A 108 -13.97 6.12 -0.86
CA TRP A 108 -14.89 6.54 0.19
C TRP A 108 -14.42 6.17 1.58
N ASP A 109 -13.83 4.98 1.75
CA ASP A 109 -13.21 4.60 3.01
C ASP A 109 -12.02 5.50 3.35
N CYS A 110 -11.15 5.84 2.38
CA CYS A 110 -10.07 6.79 2.58
C CYS A 110 -10.58 8.17 3.03
N LEU A 111 -11.63 8.69 2.39
CA LEU A 111 -12.23 9.97 2.76
C LEU A 111 -12.73 9.97 4.21
N ARG A 112 -13.45 8.91 4.61
CA ARG A 112 -14.00 8.79 5.97
C ARG A 112 -12.91 8.56 7.01
N ARG A 113 -11.99 7.63 6.75
CA ARG A 113 -10.90 7.25 7.67
C ARG A 113 -9.98 8.41 8.01
N PHE A 114 -9.75 9.32 7.06
CA PHE A 114 -8.83 10.45 7.21
C PHE A 114 -9.53 11.80 7.29
N ASN A 115 -10.85 11.84 7.55
CA ASN A 115 -11.67 13.06 7.52
C ASN A 115 -10.98 14.27 8.18
N ARG A 116 -10.54 14.10 9.44
CA ARG A 116 -9.92 15.14 10.27
C ARG A 116 -8.50 15.56 9.89
N SER A 117 -7.89 14.86 8.93
CA SER A 117 -6.50 15.08 8.51
C SER A 117 -6.38 15.41 7.02
N LEU A 118 -7.49 15.33 6.30
CA LEU A 118 -7.56 15.59 4.88
C LEU A 118 -7.63 17.09 4.65
N THR A 119 -6.77 17.60 3.77
CA THR A 119 -6.97 18.94 3.23
C THR A 119 -8.08 18.92 2.19
N LYS A 120 -8.79 20.05 2.00
CA LYS A 120 -9.79 20.19 0.92
C LYS A 120 -9.25 19.79 -0.45
N LYS A 121 -7.99 20.15 -0.75
CA LYS A 121 -7.32 19.77 -2.00
C LYS A 121 -7.14 18.26 -2.14
N GLN A 122 -6.72 17.58 -1.08
CA GLN A 122 -6.59 16.11 -1.10
C GLN A 122 -7.96 15.44 -1.23
N CYS A 123 -8.96 15.93 -0.51
CA CYS A 123 -10.32 15.42 -0.60
C CYS A 123 -10.87 15.55 -2.03
N GLN A 124 -10.72 16.73 -2.66
CA GLN A 124 -11.12 16.95 -4.05
C GLN A 124 -10.36 16.04 -5.03
N SER A 125 -9.11 15.67 -4.74
CA SER A 125 -8.39 14.69 -5.56
C SER A 125 -9.03 13.30 -5.50
N PHE A 126 -9.54 12.88 -4.33
CA PHE A 126 -10.29 11.63 -4.21
C PHE A 126 -11.61 11.71 -4.97
N ALA A 127 -12.37 12.80 -4.77
CA ALA A 127 -13.66 13.00 -5.42
C ALA A 127 -13.56 12.92 -6.96
N LYS A 128 -12.56 13.60 -7.55
CA LYS A 128 -12.30 13.58 -8.99
C LYS A 128 -11.77 12.23 -9.51
N SER A 129 -11.26 11.39 -8.62
CA SER A 129 -10.76 10.05 -8.97
C SER A 129 -11.82 8.95 -8.86
N MET A 130 -13.02 9.29 -8.40
CA MET A 130 -14.15 8.35 -8.41
C MET A 130 -14.47 7.94 -9.85
N ALA A 131 -14.71 6.65 -10.06
CA ALA A 131 -15.03 6.08 -11.36
C ALA A 131 -16.47 6.42 -11.76
N TYR A 132 -17.41 6.40 -10.81
CA TYR A 132 -18.81 6.68 -11.10
C TYR A 132 -19.17 8.15 -10.88
N PRO A 133 -19.85 8.82 -11.83
CA PRO A 133 -20.21 10.23 -11.70
C PRO A 133 -21.02 10.57 -10.45
N ALA A 134 -21.94 9.69 -10.03
CA ALA A 134 -22.73 9.89 -8.81
C ALA A 134 -21.83 9.88 -7.56
N ASN A 135 -20.83 9.00 -7.51
CA ASN A 135 -19.85 8.97 -6.42
C ASN A 135 -18.95 10.20 -6.45
N ALA A 136 -18.52 10.63 -7.63
CA ALA A 136 -17.71 11.85 -7.80
C ALA A 136 -18.46 13.08 -7.26
N GLN A 137 -19.70 13.30 -7.70
CA GLN A 137 -20.53 14.42 -7.25
C GLN A 137 -20.77 14.39 -5.74
N ARG A 138 -21.12 13.21 -5.20
CA ARG A 138 -21.33 13.05 -3.76
C ARG A 138 -20.04 13.31 -2.97
N ALA A 139 -18.90 12.87 -3.48
CA ALA A 139 -17.61 13.12 -2.85
C ALA A 139 -17.21 14.60 -2.93
N GLU A 140 -17.54 15.31 -4.00
CA GLU A 140 -17.32 16.76 -4.10
C GLU A 140 -18.14 17.52 -3.04
N VAL A 141 -19.41 17.15 -2.87
CA VAL A 141 -20.27 17.70 -1.81
C VAL A 141 -19.66 17.42 -0.45
N TYR A 142 -19.30 16.17 -0.15
CA TYR A 142 -18.64 15.76 1.08
C TYR A 142 -17.40 16.62 1.37
N CYS A 143 -16.50 16.78 0.39
CA CYS A 143 -15.28 17.58 0.53
C CYS A 143 -15.53 19.06 0.78
N SER A 144 -16.69 19.58 0.41
CA SER A 144 -17.05 20.98 0.57
C SER A 144 -17.78 21.27 1.88
N GLN A 145 -18.57 20.32 2.38
CA GLN A 145 -19.55 20.53 3.46
C GLN A 145 -19.29 19.68 4.71
N GLU A 146 -18.71 18.50 4.58
CA GLU A 146 -18.64 17.49 5.65
C GLU A 146 -17.21 17.21 6.14
N LEU A 147 -16.21 17.88 5.54
CA LEU A 147 -14.81 17.77 5.95
C LEU A 147 -14.59 18.52 7.28
N GLU A 148 -14.21 17.78 8.33
CA GLU A 148 -13.94 18.28 9.70
C GLU A 148 -12.57 18.97 9.84
#